data_AF-A0A933LNM0-F1
#
_entry.id   AF-A0A933LNM0-F1
#
_cell.length_a   1.000
_cell.length_b   1.000
_cell.length_c   1.000
_cell.angle_alpha   90.00
_cell.angle_beta   90.00
_cell.angle_gamma   90.00
#
_symmetry.space_group_name_H-M   'P 1'
#
loop_
_entity.id
_entity.type
_entity.pdbx_description
1 polymer ?
#
loop_
_entity_poly.entity_id
_entity_poly.type
_entity_poly.pdbx_seq_one_letter_code
_entity_poly.pdbx_strand_id
1 'polypeptide(L)' 'MNLLGLLAHEKEIVGSSAYVDEFAEAIALLARGRVRIAPLVTARVPLAEALPRGIEALLRREARPVKILVGPN' A
#
# COMPACT_ATOMS: atom_id res chain seq x y z
N MET A 1 -7.90 1.78 24.14
CA MET A 1 -6.67 2.60 24.21
C MET A 1 -6.54 3.14 25.62
N ASN A 2 -5.39 2.98 26.28
CA ASN A 2 -5.19 3.45 27.66
C ASN A 2 -4.63 4.89 27.64
N LEU A 3 -5.50 5.88 27.86
CA LEU A 3 -5.12 7.30 27.84
C LEU A 3 -4.20 7.69 29.01
N LEU A 4 -4.37 7.04 30.18
CA LEU A 4 -3.49 7.25 31.33
C LEU A 4 -2.07 6.77 31.02
N GLY A 5 -1.94 5.64 30.29
CA GLY A 5 -0.64 5.12 29.87
C GLY A 5 0.06 6.00 28.83
N LEU A 6 -0.70 6.66 27.95
CA LEU A 6 -0.18 7.62 26.98
C LEU A 6 0.40 8.85 27.71
N LEU A 7 -0.36 9.40 28.65
CA LEU A 7 0.02 10.57 29.44
C LEU A 7 1.20 10.27 30.36
N ALA A 8 1.10 9.21 31.17
CA ALA A 8 2.09 8.90 32.22
C ALA A 8 3.48 8.56 31.68
N HIS A 9 3.59 8.21 30.39
CA HIS A 9 4.86 7.93 29.72
C HIS A 9 5.16 8.90 28.58
N GLU A 10 4.45 10.03 28.52
CA GLU A 10 4.67 11.11 27.56
C GLU A 10 4.76 10.61 26.11
N LYS A 11 3.86 9.71 25.74
CA LYS A 11 3.84 9.12 24.41
C LYS A 11 3.15 10.04 23.41
N GLU A 12 3.72 10.13 22.21
CA GLU A 12 3.17 10.90 21.10
C GLU A 12 2.30 10.04 20.18
N ILE A 13 1.22 10.62 19.67
CA ILE A 13 0.41 10.05 18.58
C ILE A 13 0.60 10.92 17.35
N VAL A 14 1.27 10.39 16.34
CA VAL A 14 1.48 11.07 15.06
C VAL A 14 0.55 10.46 14.01
N GLY A 15 -0.34 11.30 13.46
CA GLY A 15 -1.10 10.94 12.27
C GLY A 15 -0.24 11.06 11.02
N SER A 16 -0.39 10.13 10.08
CA SER A 16 0.22 10.23 8.75
C SER A 16 -0.85 10.02 7.69
N SER A 17 -0.91 10.93 6.72
CA SER A 17 -1.87 10.90 5.62
C SER A 17 -1.12 11.06 4.32
N ALA A 18 -1.15 10.01 3.49
CA ALA A 18 -0.41 9.93 2.23
C ALA A 18 1.08 10.25 2.43
N TYR A 19 1.61 11.23 1.69
CA TYR A 19 3.02 11.58 1.62
C TYR A 19 3.19 13.04 1.20
N VAL A 20 4.32 13.66 1.55
CA VAL A 20 4.74 15.00 1.12
C VAL A 20 6.22 14.94 0.74
N ASP A 21 6.56 15.25 -0.52
CA ASP A 21 7.94 15.31 -1.02
C ASP A 21 8.79 14.02 -0.91
N GLU A 22 8.15 12.85 -0.78
CA GLU A 22 8.86 11.57 -0.53
C GLU A 22 9.26 10.78 -1.79
N PHE A 23 8.78 11.16 -2.98
CA PHE A 23 8.97 10.37 -4.19
C PHE A 23 10.45 10.17 -4.56
N ALA A 24 11.29 11.20 -4.40
CA ALA A 24 12.71 11.12 -4.74
C ALA A 24 13.41 10.03 -3.91
N GLU A 25 13.17 10.00 -2.60
CA GLU A 25 13.72 8.96 -1.73
C GLU A 25 13.10 7.60 -2.05
N ALA A 26 11.77 7.51 -2.23
CA ALA A 26 11.12 6.26 -2.59
C ALA A 26 11.70 5.64 -3.88
N ILE A 27 11.97 6.44 -4.90
CA ILE A 27 12.63 5.99 -6.14
C ILE A 27 14.07 5.55 -5.85
N ALA A 28 14.83 6.32 -5.07
CA ALA A 28 16.20 5.95 -4.70
C ALA A 28 16.24 4.61 -3.94
N LEU A 29 15.30 4.37 -3.03
CA LEU A 29 15.12 3.10 -2.29
C LEU A 29 14.91 1.90 -3.22
N LEU A 30 14.10 2.08 -4.27
CA LEU A 30 13.83 1.07 -5.28
C LEU A 30 15.06 0.83 -6.15
N ALA A 31 15.68 1.90 -6.66
CA ALA A 31 16.85 1.83 -7.53
C ALA A 31 18.04 1.13 -6.86
N ARG A 32 18.25 1.38 -5.55
CA ARG A 32 19.29 0.73 -4.75
C ARG A 32 18.92 -0.68 -4.27
N GLY A 33 17.76 -1.21 -4.65
CA GLY A 33 17.28 -2.53 -4.25
C GLY A 33 16.99 -2.70 -2.75
N ARG A 34 16.93 -1.60 -1.99
CA ARG A 34 16.69 -1.61 -0.54
C ARG A 34 15.21 -1.78 -0.20
N VAL A 35 14.33 -1.52 -1.17
CA VAL A 35 12.91 -1.88 -1.14
C VAL A 35 12.60 -2.76 -2.35
N ARG A 36 12.00 -3.93 -2.13
CA ARG A 36 11.56 -4.85 -3.19
C ARG A 36 10.04 -4.89 -3.26
N ILE A 37 9.47 -4.36 -4.33
CA ILE A 37 8.02 -4.27 -4.50
C ILE A 37 7.41 -5.43 -5.29
N ALA A 38 8.23 -6.23 -5.99
CA ALA A 38 7.72 -7.33 -6.82
C ALA A 38 6.80 -8.30 -6.05
N PRO A 39 7.07 -8.68 -4.78
CA PRO A 39 6.18 -9.54 -4.00
C PRO A 39 4.83 -8.91 -3.66
N LEU A 40 4.71 -7.59 -3.71
CA LEU A 40 3.45 -6.89 -3.43
C LEU A 40 2.48 -7.02 -4.62
N VAL A 41 2.99 -7.19 -5.84
CA VAL A 41 2.15 -7.33 -7.04
C VAL A 41 1.70 -8.78 -7.17
N THR A 42 0.50 -9.05 -6.66
CA THR A 42 -0.10 -10.39 -6.64
C THR A 42 -0.97 -10.69 -7.85
N ALA A 43 -1.36 -9.67 -8.62
CA ALA A 43 -2.09 -9.85 -9.87
C ALA A 43 -1.82 -8.71 -10.87
N ARG A 44 -1.99 -9.02 -12.15
CA ARG A 44 -2.02 -8.07 -13.26
C ARG A 44 -3.26 -8.36 -14.09
N VAL A 45 -4.01 -7.32 -14.44
CA VAL A 45 -5.24 -7.45 -15.23
C VAL A 45 -5.28 -6.40 -16.34
N PRO A 46 -5.89 -6.70 -17.50
CA PRO A 46 -6.12 -5.71 -18.54
C PRO A 46 -7.15 -4.68 -18.09
N LEU A 47 -7.12 -3.49 -18.69
CA LEU A 47 -8.05 -2.39 -18.38
C LEU A 47 -9.52 -2.80 -18.55
N ALA A 48 -9.81 -3.62 -19.57
CA ALA A 48 -11.15 -4.15 -19.82
C ALA A 48 -11.72 -4.98 -18.64
N GLU A 49 -10.85 -5.51 -17.78
CA GLU A 49 -11.22 -6.32 -16.62
C GLU A 49 -10.96 -5.60 -15.29
N ALA A 50 -10.62 -4.31 -15.31
CA ALA A 50 -10.27 -3.53 -14.12
C ALA A 50 -11.38 -3.53 -13.06
N LEU A 51 -12.65 -3.60 -13.49
CA LEU A 51 -13.78 -3.71 -12.57
C LEU A 51 -13.95 -5.15 -12.03
N PRO A 52 -14.28 -6.17 -12.84
CA PRO A 52 -14.60 -7.50 -12.32
C PRO A 52 -13.41 -8.25 -11.72
N ARG A 53 -12.18 -7.99 -12.20
CA ARG A 53 -10.96 -8.68 -11.75
C ARG A 53 -9.95 -7.77 -11.05
N GLY A 54 -10.17 -6.46 -11.04
CA GLY A 54 -9.44 -5.52 -10.20
C GLY A 54 -10.25 -5.16 -8.96
N ILE A 55 -11.13 -4.18 -9.06
CA ILE A 55 -11.84 -3.56 -7.92
C ILE A 55 -12.71 -4.60 -7.19
N GLU A 56 -13.57 -5.33 -7.90
CA GLU A 56 -14.44 -6.33 -7.26
C GLU A 56 -13.64 -7.46 -6.62
N ALA A 57 -12.53 -7.85 -7.24
CA ALA A 57 -11.64 -8.87 -6.69
C ALA A 57 -11.01 -8.41 -5.36
N LEU A 58 -10.71 -7.11 -5.18
CA LEU A 58 -10.23 -6.57 -3.91
C LEU A 58 -11.30 -6.61 -2.80
N LEU A 59 -12.58 -6.52 -3.15
CA LEU A 59 -13.69 -6.50 -2.19
C LEU A 59 -14.07 -7.91 -1.70
N ARG A 60 -13.71 -8.96 -2.45
CA ARG A 60 -14.00 -10.35 -2.06
C ARG A 60 -13.04 -10.78 -0.95
N ARG A 61 -13.58 -11.14 0.22
CA ARG A 61 -12.83 -11.60 1.41
C ARG A 61 -11.87 -12.78 1.16
N GLU A 62 -12.13 -13.56 0.12
CA GLU A 62 -11.44 -14.80 -0.20
C GLU A 62 -10.20 -14.54 -1.07
N ALA A 63 -10.27 -13.50 -1.88
CA ALA A 63 -9.15 -13.02 -2.64
C ALA A 63 -8.21 -12.35 -1.64
N ARG A 64 -6.97 -12.82 -1.54
CA ARG A 64 -5.91 -12.18 -0.74
C ARG A 64 -4.91 -11.41 -1.60
N PRO A 65 -5.33 -10.58 -2.58
CA PRO A 65 -4.39 -9.77 -3.34
C PRO A 65 -3.81 -8.67 -2.44
N VAL A 66 -2.51 -8.44 -2.56
CA VAL A 66 -1.82 -7.33 -1.88
C VAL A 66 -1.87 -6.09 -2.77
N LYS A 67 -1.54 -6.24 -4.05
CA LYS A 67 -1.66 -5.20 -5.08
C LYS A 67 -2.01 -5.83 -6.43
N ILE A 68 -3.02 -5.25 -7.09
CA ILE A 68 -3.38 -5.56 -8.48
C ILE A 68 -2.90 -4.40 -9.34
N LEU A 69 -2.12 -4.68 -10.38
CA LEU A 69 -1.78 -3.69 -11.40
C LEU A 69 -2.73 -3.81 -12.58
N VAL A 70 -3.32 -2.69 -12.99
CA VAL A 70 -4.14 -2.60 -14.19
C VAL A 70 -3.28 -2.04 -15.31
N GLY A 71 -3.19 -2.77 -16.43
CA GLY A 71 -2.47 -2.34 -17.63
C GLY A 71 -3.44 -1.86 -18.72
N PRO A 72 -3.02 -0.94 -19.61
CA PRO A 72 -3.85 -0.46 -20.72
C PRO A 72 -4.06 -1.47 -21.86
N ASN A 73 -3.34 -2.59 -21.87
CA ASN A 73 -3.31 -3.59 -22.94
C ASN A 73 -4.12 -4.84 -22.59
#